data_AF-A0A9P5H6K1-F1
#
_entry.id   AF-A0A9P5H6K1-F1
#
_cell.length_a   1.000
_cell.length_b   1.000
_cell.length_c   1.000
_cell.angle_alpha   90.00
_cell.angle_beta   90.00
_cell.angle_gamma   90.00
#
_symmetry.space_group_name_H-M   'P 1'
#
loop_
_entity.id
_entity.type
_entity.pdbx_description
1 polymer ?
#
loop_
_entity_poly.entity_id
_entity_poly.type
_entity_poly.pdbx_seq_one_letter_code
_entity_poly.pdbx_strand_id
1 'polypeptide(L)'
;MLNHVPDFEPALIAVDEVGRLSETSALVSVSKCPYTPHLCIGDARQFSPINLVCDNRDVKDFFRPQRGISLLKRIEAVGAMTATLRVNNRAHLDVVGRHVTKYLAYGFDVAEAKEMRVGTSFATPINARFGRELIAMMHREGPLRNAVDFVRNVDPVRFGSTLVIVGCSAQKNKWQGVTSGKE
;
A
#
# COMPACT_ATOMS: atom_id res chain seq x y z
N MET A 1 21.18 7.56 12.31
CA MET A 1 22.41 7.57 11.50
C MET A 1 22.46 8.85 10.67
N LEU A 2 22.84 9.97 11.28
CA LEU A 2 23.26 11.23 10.63
C LEU A 2 24.59 11.72 11.26
N ASN A 3 25.15 10.95 12.20
CA ASN A 3 26.24 11.36 13.09
C ASN A 3 27.64 10.98 12.55
N HIS A 4 27.76 10.51 11.30
CA HIS A 4 29.01 9.97 10.75
C HIS A 4 29.57 10.76 9.57
N VAL A 5 28.90 11.84 9.16
CA VAL A 5 29.42 12.76 8.15
C VAL A 5 29.66 14.09 8.87
N PRO A 6 30.91 14.40 9.23
CA PRO A 6 31.27 15.75 9.66
C PRO A 6 30.80 16.75 8.58
N ASP A 7 30.19 17.86 9.00
CA ASP A 7 29.78 18.98 8.12
C ASP A 7 28.62 18.70 7.15
N PHE A 8 27.71 17.77 7.48
CA PHE A 8 26.51 17.54 6.67
C PHE A 8 25.49 18.70 6.80
N GLU A 9 25.52 19.62 5.83
CA GLU A 9 24.55 20.72 5.69
C GLU A 9 23.68 20.54 4.44
N PRO A 10 22.48 19.94 4.57
CA PRO A 10 21.59 19.77 3.43
C PRO A 10 20.97 21.10 3.02
N ALA A 11 20.99 21.40 1.71
CA ALA A 11 20.29 22.55 1.13
C ALA A 11 18.77 22.31 0.95
N LEU A 12 18.35 21.05 0.93
CA LEU A 12 16.96 20.61 0.81
C LEU A 12 16.82 19.23 1.43
N ILE A 13 15.73 18.99 2.15
CA ILE A 13 15.36 17.65 2.64
C ILE A 13 14.06 17.24 1.98
N ALA A 14 14.09 16.17 1.20
CA ALA A 14 12.89 15.53 0.68
C ALA A 14 12.55 14.31 1.56
N VAL A 15 11.30 14.24 2.01
CA VAL A 15 10.78 13.07 2.72
C VAL A 15 9.65 12.51 1.87
N ASP A 16 9.83 11.30 1.35
CA ASP A 16 8.80 10.58 0.59
C ASP A 16 8.02 9.64 1.51
N GLU A 17 6.82 9.22 1.07
CA GLU A 17 5.92 8.34 1.81
C GLU A 17 5.58 8.86 3.22
N VAL A 18 5.54 10.19 3.42
CA VAL A 18 5.29 10.84 4.73
C VAL A 18 3.95 10.40 5.33
N GLY A 19 2.98 10.04 4.48
CA GLY A 19 1.69 9.47 4.90
C GLY A 19 1.82 8.18 5.72
N ARG A 20 2.91 7.43 5.57
CA ARG A 20 3.20 6.16 6.25
C ARG A 20 4.08 6.31 7.50
N LEU A 21 4.63 7.50 7.72
CA LEU A 21 5.48 7.80 8.88
C LEU A 21 4.64 8.30 10.05
N SER A 22 4.96 7.84 11.26
CA SER A 22 4.45 8.50 12.46
C SER A 22 4.86 9.98 12.46
N GLU A 23 4.06 10.84 13.08
CA GLU A 23 4.37 12.27 13.19
C GLU A 23 5.78 12.51 13.73
N THR A 24 6.17 11.77 14.77
CA THR A 24 7.52 11.84 15.35
C THR A 24 8.60 11.46 14.35
N SER A 25 8.40 10.40 13.57
CA SER A 25 9.35 9.96 12.55
C SER A 25 9.52 11.01 11.44
N ALA A 26 8.43 11.63 10.99
CA ALA A 26 8.48 12.68 9.97
C ALA A 26 9.25 13.93 10.46
N LEU A 27 9.13 14.27 11.75
CA LEU A 27 9.75 15.45 12.35
C LEU A 27 11.24 15.27 12.73
N VAL A 28 11.81 14.07 12.66
CA VAL A 28 13.24 13.84 12.98
C VAL A 28 14.13 14.73 12.13
N SER A 29 13.82 14.87 10.84
CA SER A 29 14.61 15.68 9.92
C SER A 29 14.48 17.18 10.21
N VAL A 30 13.29 17.64 10.60
CA VAL A 30 13.05 19.04 11.02
C VAL A 30 13.82 19.35 12.30
N SER A 31 13.86 18.41 13.26
CA SER A 31 14.63 18.57 14.50
C SER A 31 16.13 18.66 14.26
N LYS A 32 16.66 17.96 13.24
CA LYS A 32 18.10 17.94 12.94
C LYS A 32 18.56 19.08 12.05
N CYS A 33 17.69 19.55 11.16
CA CYS A 33 18.01 20.59 10.17
C CYS A 33 16.87 21.62 10.12
N PRO A 34 16.63 22.42 11.19
CA PRO A 34 15.44 23.27 11.30
C PRO A 34 15.39 24.42 10.30
N TYR A 35 16.54 24.82 9.75
CA TYR A 35 16.65 25.91 8.78
C TYR A 35 16.72 25.43 7.32
N THR A 36 16.79 24.12 7.11
CA THR A 36 16.77 23.53 5.77
C THR A 36 15.32 23.40 5.31
N PRO A 37 14.96 23.81 4.07
CA PRO A 37 13.64 23.57 3.51
C PRO A 37 13.28 22.07 3.47
N HIS A 38 12.04 21.72 3.83
CA HIS A 38 11.51 20.35 3.76
C HIS A 38 10.44 20.21 2.68
N LEU A 39 10.63 19.25 1.79
CA LEU A 39 9.62 18.81 0.82
C LEU A 39 9.03 17.48 1.29
N CYS A 40 7.81 17.52 1.82
CA CYS A 40 7.08 16.34 2.29
C CYS A 40 6.16 15.82 1.18
N ILE A 41 6.38 14.58 0.74
CA ILE A 41 5.64 13.92 -0.34
C ILE A 41 4.95 12.68 0.24
N GLY A 42 3.72 12.43 -0.19
CA GLY A 42 3.00 11.21 0.14
C GLY A 42 1.52 11.29 -0.20
N ASP A 43 0.78 10.27 0.23
CA ASP A 43 -0.66 10.17 0.07
C ASP A 43 -1.31 9.90 1.44
N ALA A 44 -2.04 10.88 1.97
CA ALA A 44 -2.71 10.79 3.27
C ALA A 44 -3.91 9.81 3.28
N ARG A 45 -4.35 9.35 2.09
CA ARG A 45 -5.45 8.40 1.90
C ARG A 45 -4.97 6.96 1.80
N GLN A 46 -3.67 6.75 1.63
CA GLN A 46 -3.04 5.42 1.64
C GLN A 46 -2.76 4.94 3.08
N PHE A 47 -2.00 3.85 3.20
CA PHE A 47 -1.69 3.21 4.48
C PHE A 47 -1.16 4.21 5.51
N SER A 48 -1.80 4.25 6.67
CA SER A 48 -1.34 5.04 7.81
C SER A 48 -0.14 4.36 8.51
N PRO A 49 0.54 5.06 9.44
CA PRO A 49 1.65 4.48 10.19
C PRO A 49 1.26 3.20 10.92
N ILE A 50 2.16 2.21 10.92
CA ILE A 50 1.94 0.97 11.66
C ILE A 50 2.08 1.27 13.16
N ASN A 51 1.03 1.00 13.93
CA ASN A 51 1.03 1.13 15.39
C ASN A 51 0.78 -0.23 16.07
N LEU A 52 1.86 -0.95 16.36
CA LEU A 52 1.80 -2.27 17.00
C LEU A 52 1.31 -2.22 18.47
N VAL A 53 1.34 -1.05 19.11
CA VAL A 53 0.95 -0.89 20.51
C VAL A 53 -0.56 -0.75 20.68
N CYS A 54 -1.30 -0.41 19.61
CA CYS A 54 -2.77 -0.33 19.63
C CYS A 54 -3.42 -1.64 20.09
N ASP A 55 -2.87 -2.76 19.62
CA ASP A 55 -3.45 -4.09 19.83
C ASP A 55 -2.98 -4.73 21.13
N ASN A 56 -2.04 -4.10 21.85
CA ASN A 56 -1.56 -4.58 23.13
C ASN A 56 -2.43 -4.02 24.27
N ARG A 57 -3.24 -4.91 24.88
CA ARG A 57 -4.12 -4.57 26.00
C ARG A 57 -3.36 -4.30 27.30
N ASP A 58 -2.14 -4.81 27.42
CA ASP A 58 -1.30 -4.70 28.62
C ASP A 58 -0.58 -3.35 28.68
N VAL A 59 -0.55 -2.59 27.57
CA VAL A 59 0.07 -1.28 27.50
C VAL A 59 -1.01 -0.19 27.55
N LYS A 60 -0.94 0.62 28.61
CA LYS A 60 -1.73 1.85 28.75
C LYS A 60 -1.19 2.92 27.81
N ASP A 61 -1.60 2.87 26.55
CA ASP A 61 -1.21 3.83 25.52
C ASP A 61 -2.16 5.03 25.53
N PHE A 62 -1.70 6.14 26.12
CA PHE A 62 -2.46 7.39 26.23
C PHE A 62 -2.60 8.13 24.90
N PHE A 63 -1.76 7.81 23.89
CA PHE A 63 -1.70 8.52 22.62
C PHE A 63 -2.14 7.65 21.43
N ARG A 64 -2.96 6.62 21.68
CA ARG A 64 -3.44 5.65 20.67
C ARG A 64 -3.91 6.29 19.37
N PRO A 65 -4.80 7.30 19.37
CA PRO A 65 -5.27 7.90 18.13
C PRO A 65 -4.14 8.62 17.37
N GLN A 66 -3.24 9.28 18.08
CA GLN A 66 -2.20 10.11 17.47
C GLN A 66 -1.11 9.28 16.79
N ARG A 67 -0.72 8.14 17.38
CA ARG A 67 0.33 7.26 16.82
C ARG A 67 -0.05 6.63 15.46
N GLY A 68 -1.35 6.53 15.18
CA GLY A 68 -1.87 6.06 13.89
C GLY A 68 -2.11 7.18 12.87
N ILE A 69 -1.77 8.44 13.19
CA ILE A 69 -1.96 9.59 12.32
C ILE A 69 -0.58 10.10 11.88
N SER A 70 -0.38 10.20 10.57
CA SER A 70 0.83 10.80 10.01
C SER A 70 0.77 12.32 10.02
N LEU A 71 1.95 12.96 9.97
CA LEU A 71 2.06 14.41 9.84
C LEU A 71 1.32 14.92 8.60
N LEU A 72 1.43 14.21 7.47
CA LEU A 72 0.75 14.56 6.22
C LEU A 72 -0.78 14.59 6.38
N LYS A 73 -1.35 13.62 7.12
CA LYS A 73 -2.79 13.57 7.38
C LYS A 73 -3.27 14.73 8.26
N ARG A 74 -2.44 15.23 9.19
CA ARG A 74 -2.74 16.46 9.94
C ARG A 74 -2.67 17.70 9.05
N ILE A 75 -1.65 17.80 8.19
CA ILE A 75 -1.51 18.91 7.23
C ILE A 75 -2.72 18.98 6.29
N GLU A 76 -3.17 17.83 5.78
CA GLU A 76 -4.40 17.73 4.98
C GLU A 76 -5.63 18.20 5.78
N ALA A 77 -5.79 17.73 7.03
CA ALA A 77 -6.94 18.05 7.86
C ALA A 77 -7.08 19.55 8.18
N VAL A 78 -5.96 20.29 8.25
CA VAL A 78 -5.98 21.75 8.47
C VAL A 78 -5.98 22.56 7.17
N GLY A 79 -6.05 21.91 6.01
CA GLY A 79 -6.07 22.58 4.70
C GLY A 79 -4.73 23.19 4.28
N ALA A 80 -3.62 22.77 4.88
CA ALA A 80 -2.28 23.33 4.64
C ALA A 80 -1.49 22.59 3.54
N MET A 81 -2.17 21.88 2.64
CA MET A 81 -1.52 21.20 1.52
C MET A 81 -1.08 22.21 0.45
N THR A 82 0.22 22.27 0.17
CA THR A 82 0.77 23.16 -0.86
C THR A 82 0.30 22.78 -2.28
N ALA A 83 0.27 21.48 -2.60
CA ALA A 83 -0.12 21.01 -3.92
C ALA A 83 -0.74 19.60 -3.85
N THR A 84 -1.55 19.26 -4.85
CA THR A 84 -2.15 17.93 -5.01
C THR A 84 -2.02 17.48 -6.46
N LEU A 85 -1.38 16.32 -6.68
CA LEU A 85 -1.30 15.70 -8.00
C LEU A 85 -2.63 15.02 -8.33
N ARG A 86 -3.27 15.42 -9.44
CA ARG A 86 -4.62 14.96 -9.82
C ARG A 86 -4.66 13.90 -10.90
N VAL A 87 -3.60 13.80 -11.70
CA VAL A 87 -3.56 12.88 -12.86
C VAL A 87 -2.85 11.60 -12.47
N ASN A 88 -3.54 10.47 -12.60
CA ASN A 88 -2.95 9.16 -12.44
C ASN A 88 -2.53 8.62 -13.81
N ASN A 89 -1.21 8.44 -14.00
CA ASN A 89 -0.63 7.92 -15.25
C ASN A 89 -0.27 6.42 -15.18
N ARG A 90 -0.66 5.74 -14.08
CA ARG A 90 -0.27 4.36 -13.77
C ARG A 90 -1.40 3.37 -14.03
N ALA A 91 -2.65 3.75 -13.75
CA ALA A 91 -3.80 2.86 -13.85
C ALA A 91 -4.80 3.33 -14.92
N HIS A 92 -5.51 2.39 -15.54
CA HIS A 92 -6.56 2.66 -16.51
C HIS A 92 -7.70 3.48 -15.89
N LEU A 93 -8.32 4.38 -16.67
CA LEU A 93 -9.33 5.32 -16.19
C LEU A 93 -10.50 4.63 -15.47
N ASP A 94 -10.92 3.44 -15.88
CA ASP A 94 -11.96 2.67 -15.19
C ASP A 94 -11.57 2.20 -13.79
N VAL A 95 -10.27 2.00 -13.53
CA VAL A 95 -9.74 1.63 -12.21
C VAL A 95 -9.48 2.89 -11.36
N VAL A 96 -9.17 4.01 -12.01
CA VAL A 96 -8.87 5.31 -11.37
C VAL A 96 -10.15 6.07 -10.98
N GLY A 97 -11.16 6.14 -11.85
CA GLY A 97 -12.47 6.73 -11.54
C GLY A 97 -13.14 6.05 -10.34
N ARG A 98 -12.79 4.78 -10.11
CA ARG A 98 -13.25 3.95 -8.99
C ARG A 98 -12.39 4.03 -7.72
N HIS A 99 -11.24 4.71 -7.74
CA HIS A 99 -10.55 5.14 -6.50
C HIS A 99 -11.11 6.46 -5.96
N VAL A 100 -11.69 7.29 -6.82
CA VAL A 100 -12.41 8.52 -6.42
C VAL A 100 -13.83 8.19 -5.91
N THR A 101 -14.39 7.05 -6.32
CA THR A 101 -15.69 6.55 -5.89
C THR A 101 -15.59 5.04 -5.64
N LYS A 102 -15.66 4.63 -4.36
CA LYS A 102 -15.70 3.24 -3.84
C LYS A 102 -15.98 2.15 -4.91
N TYR A 103 -15.25 1.03 -4.81
CA TYR A 103 -15.55 -0.34 -5.32
C TYR A 103 -14.68 -0.88 -6.47
N LEU A 104 -14.32 -2.16 -6.33
CA LEU A 104 -13.50 -2.97 -7.24
C LEU A 104 -14.01 -2.95 -8.69
N ALA A 105 -13.12 -3.21 -9.66
CA ALA A 105 -13.49 -3.40 -11.06
C ALA A 105 -14.47 -4.57 -11.24
N TYR A 106 -14.19 -5.68 -10.54
CA TYR A 106 -15.02 -6.89 -10.47
C TYR A 106 -14.89 -7.48 -9.05
N GLY A 107 -16.02 -7.80 -8.42
CA GLY A 107 -16.08 -8.50 -7.13
C GLY A 107 -16.62 -9.91 -7.34
N PHE A 108 -15.90 -10.91 -6.84
CA PHE A 108 -16.35 -12.30 -6.87
C PHE A 108 -16.71 -12.71 -5.44
N ASP A 109 -17.98 -13.06 -5.23
CA ASP A 109 -18.41 -13.71 -4.00
C ASP A 109 -18.15 -15.22 -4.13
N VAL A 110 -17.27 -15.74 -3.28
CA VAL A 110 -16.97 -17.18 -3.25
C VAL A 110 -17.88 -17.79 -2.20
N ALA A 111 -18.99 -18.37 -2.66
CA ALA A 111 -19.93 -19.08 -1.81
C ALA A 111 -19.18 -20.11 -0.93
N GLU A 112 -19.61 -20.23 0.33
CA GLU A 112 -19.02 -21.15 1.32
C GLU A 112 -17.60 -20.79 1.81
N ALA A 113 -17.08 -19.60 1.48
CA ALA A 113 -15.85 -19.07 2.05
C ALA A 113 -15.91 -19.04 3.59
N LYS A 114 -15.18 -19.96 4.23
CA LYS A 114 -14.99 -19.97 5.68
C LYS A 114 -13.60 -19.47 6.03
N GLU A 115 -13.58 -18.41 6.83
CA GLU A 115 -12.35 -17.91 7.41
C GLU A 115 -11.84 -18.88 8.48
N MET A 116 -10.55 -19.21 8.41
CA MET A 116 -9.83 -19.96 9.41
C MET A 116 -8.80 -19.07 10.09
N ARG A 117 -8.72 -19.14 11.42
CA ARG A 117 -7.68 -18.47 12.21
C ARG A 117 -6.43 -19.33 12.26
N VAL A 118 -5.26 -18.74 11.98
CA VAL A 118 -3.95 -19.38 12.06
C VAL A 118 -3.05 -18.50 12.92
N GLY A 119 -2.90 -18.87 14.20
CA GLY A 119 -2.21 -18.04 15.19
C GLY A 119 -2.86 -16.66 15.35
N THR A 120 -2.12 -15.61 15.00
CA THR A 120 -2.57 -14.20 15.01
C THR A 120 -3.01 -13.70 13.63
N SER A 121 -3.17 -14.59 12.64
CA SER A 121 -3.55 -14.25 11.27
C SER A 121 -4.77 -15.05 10.80
N PHE A 122 -5.26 -14.74 9.60
CA PHE A 122 -6.45 -15.32 9.01
C PHE A 122 -6.19 -15.82 7.59
N ALA A 123 -6.89 -16.87 7.20
CA ALA A 123 -6.86 -17.43 5.87
C ALA A 123 -8.24 -17.92 5.44
N THR A 124 -8.47 -17.99 4.14
CA THR A 124 -9.63 -18.60 3.50
C THR A 124 -9.11 -19.43 2.33
N PRO A 125 -8.85 -20.75 2.53
CA PRO A 125 -8.19 -21.59 1.52
C PRO A 125 -8.95 -21.67 0.20
N ILE A 126 -10.29 -21.69 0.26
CA ILE A 126 -11.12 -21.75 -0.95
C ILE A 126 -10.94 -20.52 -1.84
N ASN A 127 -10.76 -19.32 -1.26
CA ASN A 127 -10.48 -18.10 -2.01
C ASN A 127 -9.12 -18.18 -2.74
N ALA A 128 -8.12 -18.80 -2.10
CA ALA A 128 -6.81 -18.99 -2.72
C ALA A 128 -6.88 -19.98 -3.89
N ARG A 129 -7.62 -21.09 -3.73
CA ARG A 129 -7.84 -22.07 -4.82
C ARG A 129 -8.63 -21.46 -5.98
N PHE A 130 -9.77 -20.83 -5.70
CA PHE A 130 -10.59 -20.16 -6.71
C PHE A 130 -9.78 -19.14 -7.50
N GLY A 131 -9.08 -18.24 -6.80
CA GLY A 131 -8.28 -17.21 -7.46
C GLY A 131 -7.14 -17.78 -8.31
N ARG A 132 -6.49 -18.86 -7.87
CA ARG A 132 -5.45 -19.56 -8.65
C ARG A 132 -6.02 -20.23 -9.90
N GLU A 133 -7.20 -20.83 -9.83
CA GLU A 133 -7.90 -21.39 -11.00
C GLU A 133 -8.29 -20.30 -12.00
N LEU A 134 -8.87 -19.20 -11.52
CA LEU A 134 -9.25 -18.07 -12.36
C LEU A 134 -8.05 -17.48 -13.10
N ILE A 135 -6.94 -17.25 -12.40
CA ILE A 135 -5.70 -16.74 -13.00
C ILE A 135 -5.15 -17.75 -14.03
N ALA A 136 -5.15 -19.04 -13.70
CA ALA A 136 -4.68 -20.07 -14.62
C ALA A 136 -5.54 -20.13 -15.90
N MET A 137 -6.86 -20.04 -15.77
CA MET A 137 -7.79 -19.96 -16.89
C MET A 137 -7.48 -18.74 -17.77
N MET A 138 -7.30 -17.57 -17.18
CA MET A 138 -6.95 -16.35 -17.93
C MET A 138 -5.66 -16.51 -18.76
N HIS A 139 -4.62 -17.12 -18.18
CA HIS A 139 -3.36 -17.37 -18.91
C HIS A 139 -3.47 -18.47 -19.97
N ARG A 140 -4.41 -19.42 -19.83
CA ARG A 140 -4.69 -20.44 -20.85
C ARG A 140 -5.39 -19.85 -22.07
N GLU A 141 -6.31 -18.91 -21.87
CA GLU A 141 -7.02 -18.23 -22.97
C GLU A 141 -6.09 -17.32 -23.79
N GLY A 142 -5.02 -16.83 -23.19
CA GLY A 142 -3.99 -16.11 -23.91
C GLY A 142 -3.06 -15.32 -23.00
N PRO A 143 -1.97 -14.80 -23.55
CA PRO A 143 -1.02 -14.04 -22.78
C PRO A 143 -1.61 -12.68 -22.38
N LEU A 144 -1.61 -12.40 -21.08
CA LEU A 144 -2.13 -11.15 -20.54
C LEU A 144 -1.27 -9.97 -21.03
N ARG A 145 -1.89 -9.03 -21.74
CA ARG A 145 -1.19 -7.82 -22.22
C ARG A 145 -0.91 -6.85 -21.08
N ASN A 146 0.25 -6.20 -21.12
CA ASN A 146 0.58 -5.13 -20.19
C ASN A 146 -0.43 -3.99 -20.37
N ALA A 147 -1.16 -3.66 -19.30
CA ALA A 147 -2.21 -2.64 -19.36
C ALA A 147 -1.66 -1.25 -19.74
N VAL A 148 -0.44 -0.90 -19.32
CA VAL A 148 0.17 0.40 -19.64
C VAL A 148 0.52 0.46 -21.12
N ASP A 149 1.14 -0.59 -21.67
CA ASP A 149 1.52 -0.64 -23.09
C ASP A 149 0.28 -0.63 -23.99
N PHE A 150 -0.76 -1.39 -23.62
CA PHE A 150 -2.04 -1.40 -24.32
C PHE A 150 -2.68 -0.01 -24.35
N VAL A 151 -2.76 0.66 -23.19
CA VAL A 151 -3.36 2.01 -23.09
C VAL A 151 -2.55 3.06 -23.84
N ARG A 152 -1.23 2.92 -23.87
CA ARG A 152 -0.33 3.83 -24.59
C ARG A 152 -0.17 3.47 -26.07
N ASN A 153 -0.87 2.43 -26.54
CA ASN A 153 -0.79 1.92 -27.90
C ASN A 153 0.66 1.65 -28.36
N VAL A 154 1.47 1.06 -27.47
CA VAL A 154 2.87 0.71 -27.72
C VAL A 154 2.94 -0.61 -28.48
N ASP A 155 3.77 -0.67 -29.53
CA ASP A 155 4.02 -1.88 -30.33
C ASP A 155 5.54 -2.22 -30.35
N PRO A 156 5.96 -3.45 -29.98
CA PRO A 156 5.14 -4.57 -29.52
C PRO A 156 4.62 -4.39 -28.09
N VAL A 157 3.37 -4.78 -27.85
CA VAL A 157 2.77 -4.82 -26.50
C VAL A 157 3.47 -5.89 -25.68
N ARG A 158 4.07 -5.52 -24.53
CA ARG A 158 4.67 -6.52 -23.64
C ARG A 158 3.59 -7.34 -22.95
N PHE A 159 3.89 -8.60 -22.65
CA PHE A 159 3.03 -9.41 -21.79
C PHE A 159 3.28 -9.08 -20.32
N GLY A 160 2.19 -8.94 -19.57
CA GLY A 160 2.18 -8.64 -18.16
C GLY A 160 2.30 -9.90 -17.29
N SER A 161 2.64 -9.69 -16.03
CA SER A 161 2.59 -10.70 -14.98
C SER A 161 1.37 -10.48 -14.09
N THR A 162 0.96 -11.51 -13.35
CA THR A 162 -0.11 -11.40 -12.36
C THR A 162 0.47 -11.17 -10.97
N LEU A 163 0.09 -10.07 -10.32
CA LEU A 163 0.38 -9.82 -8.91
C LEU A 163 -0.86 -10.14 -8.05
N VAL A 164 -0.69 -11.00 -7.06
CA VAL A 164 -1.73 -11.31 -6.06
C VAL A 164 -1.42 -10.58 -4.77
N ILE A 165 -2.35 -9.76 -4.28
CA ILE A 165 -2.26 -9.03 -3.02
C ILE A 165 -3.28 -9.61 -2.04
N VAL A 166 -2.86 -9.88 -0.81
CA VAL A 166 -3.72 -10.41 0.25
C VAL A 166 -3.50 -9.63 1.54
N GLY A 167 -4.57 -9.45 2.33
CA GLY A 167 -4.54 -8.66 3.56
C GLY A 167 -3.88 -9.35 4.76
N CYS A 168 -3.67 -10.67 4.70
CA CYS A 168 -3.19 -11.44 5.84
C CYS A 168 -1.99 -12.33 5.46
N SER A 169 -1.04 -12.47 6.39
CA SER A 169 0.16 -13.31 6.20
C SER A 169 -0.17 -14.80 6.08
N ALA A 170 -1.11 -15.33 6.87
CA ALA A 170 -1.55 -16.73 6.71
C ALA A 170 -2.21 -16.96 5.34
N GLN A 171 -2.99 -16.00 4.84
CA GLN A 171 -3.56 -16.09 3.50
C GLN A 171 -2.48 -16.04 2.41
N LYS A 172 -1.41 -15.26 2.59
CA LYS A 172 -0.25 -15.26 1.68
C LYS A 172 0.37 -16.64 1.59
N ASN A 173 0.55 -17.31 2.73
CA ASN A 173 1.11 -18.66 2.76
C ASN A 173 0.19 -19.67 2.05
N LYS A 174 -1.14 -19.54 2.17
CA LYS A 174 -2.08 -20.37 1.41
C LYS A 174 -1.97 -20.17 -0.09
N TRP A 175 -1.89 -18.92 -0.55
CA TRP A 175 -1.63 -18.62 -1.95
C TRP A 175 -0.32 -19.21 -2.47
N GLN A 176 0.76 -19.10 -1.68
CA GLN A 176 2.04 -19.72 -2.03
C GLN A 176 1.97 -21.25 -2.11
N GLY A 177 1.23 -21.88 -1.20
CA GLY A 177 0.97 -23.33 -1.20
C GLY A 177 0.28 -23.79 -2.47
N VAL A 178 -0.87 -23.18 -2.83
CA VAL A 178 -1.65 -23.57 -4.02
C VAL A 178 -0.92 -23.27 -5.33
N THR A 179 -0.01 -22.30 -5.37
CA THR A 179 0.81 -22.02 -6.56
C THR A 179 2.02 -22.95 -6.71
N SER A 180 2.51 -23.52 -5.61
CA SER A 180 3.70 -24.39 -5.61
C SER A 180 3.38 -25.88 -5.66
N GLY A 181 2.09 -26.27 -5.65
CA GLY A 181 1.66 -27.67 -5.67
C GLY A 181 1.98 -28.43 -4.38
N LYS A 182 2.19 -27.73 -3.27
CA LYS A 182 2.58 -28.29 -1.96
C LYS A 182 1.42 -28.34 -0.95
N GLU A 183 0.18 -28.52 -1.42
CA GLU A 183 -0.97 -28.75 -0.52
C GLU A 183 -0.93 -30.13 0.13
#